data_AF-A0A940KSM3-F1
#
_entry.id   AF-A0A940KSM3-F1
#
_cell.length_a   1.000
_cell.length_b   1.000
_cell.length_c   1.000
_cell.angle_alpha   90.00
_cell.angle_beta   90.00
_cell.angle_gamma   90.00
#
_symmetry.space_group_name_H-M   'P 1'
#
loop_
_entity.id
_entity.type
_entity.pdbx_description
1 polymer ?
#
loop_
_entity_poly.entity_id
_entity_poly.type
_entity_poly.pdbx_seq_one_letter_code
_entity_poly.pdbx_strand_id
1 'polypeptide(L)'
;MLNIFQDWMTYLGHFHPVVVHLPIGILFVAFILEIVAWKQKQPGLLKHAIEICLIAGFFGAVISCLFGWFLSKEGGYEENTLELHQWMGIGVAFLSGISWLVKKRYGLLNKATKPYRVLLVSIFILLILTGHLGGNMTHGEDYLTAGMPQPFAGWFGIEEKKDSAIAPKPITDVNEAVLYTDIIQPIFSTKCFACHSSKKVKGSLRMDEEKLLFKGGKHGAVIQPGNADGSELMKRLLLPMEDDKRMPPKDQPQLTKEEIELIGWWIRTGADTKKKVK
;
A
#
# COMPACT_ATOMS: atom_id res chain seq x y z
N MET A 1 -15.99 -11.81 -24.60
CA MET A 1 -14.72 -11.13 -24.96
C MET A 1 -14.30 -10.06 -23.95
N LEU A 2 -15.20 -9.18 -23.49
CA LEU A 2 -14.89 -8.17 -22.44
C LEU A 2 -14.34 -8.78 -21.13
N ASN A 3 -14.92 -9.88 -20.65
CA ASN A 3 -14.44 -10.54 -19.43
C ASN A 3 -13.01 -11.09 -19.58
N ILE A 4 -12.70 -11.74 -20.70
CA ILE A 4 -11.36 -12.31 -20.96
C ILE A 4 -10.29 -11.22 -20.91
N PHE A 5 -10.53 -10.06 -21.52
CA PHE A 5 -9.57 -8.96 -21.51
C PHE A 5 -9.36 -8.39 -20.10
N GLN A 6 -10.45 -8.24 -19.33
CA GLN A 6 -10.38 -7.79 -17.94
C GLN A 6 -9.61 -8.80 -17.07
N ASP A 7 -9.86 -10.10 -17.24
CA ASP A 7 -9.18 -11.18 -16.52
C ASP A 7 -7.66 -11.14 -16.78
N TRP A 8 -7.26 -10.94 -18.05
CA TRP A 8 -5.86 -10.78 -18.42
C TRP A 8 -5.24 -9.51 -17.84
N MET A 9 -5.95 -8.38 -17.81
CA MET A 9 -5.45 -7.16 -17.18
C MET A 9 -5.21 -7.36 -15.69
N THR A 10 -6.18 -7.92 -14.97
CA THR A 10 -6.05 -8.26 -13.54
C THR A 10 -4.86 -9.18 -13.31
N TYR A 11 -4.76 -10.27 -14.07
CA TYR A 11 -3.64 -11.22 -13.97
C TYR A 11 -2.28 -10.55 -14.22
N LEU A 12 -2.14 -9.74 -15.27
CA LEU A 12 -0.90 -9.03 -15.57
C LEU A 12 -0.58 -7.96 -14.52
N GLY A 13 -1.59 -7.31 -13.95
CA GLY A 13 -1.43 -6.33 -12.88
C GLY A 13 -0.68 -6.89 -11.66
N HIS A 14 -0.90 -8.16 -11.32
CA HIS A 14 -0.20 -8.84 -10.21
C HIS A 14 1.32 -8.93 -10.40
N PHE A 15 1.82 -8.77 -11.63
CA PHE A 15 3.25 -8.76 -11.90
C PHE A 15 3.89 -7.38 -11.70
N HIS A 16 3.13 -6.31 -11.45
CA HIS A 16 3.69 -4.98 -11.22
C HIS A 16 4.80 -4.97 -10.14
N PRO A 17 4.62 -5.61 -8.96
CA PRO A 17 5.68 -5.69 -7.95
C PRO A 17 6.93 -6.43 -8.44
N VAL A 18 6.82 -7.34 -9.41
CA VAL A 18 7.99 -8.02 -10.00
C VAL A 18 8.66 -7.11 -11.02
N VAL A 19 7.89 -6.53 -11.93
CA VAL A 19 8.38 -5.69 -13.03
C VAL A 19 9.05 -4.42 -12.51
N VAL A 20 8.59 -3.83 -11.41
CA VAL A 20 9.14 -2.59 -10.86
C VAL A 20 10.60 -2.72 -10.41
N HIS A 21 11.05 -3.92 -10.04
CA HIS A 21 12.46 -4.16 -9.66
C HIS A 21 13.43 -3.91 -10.82
N LEU A 22 12.98 -4.11 -12.07
CA LEU A 22 13.80 -3.93 -13.26
C LEU A 22 14.25 -2.47 -13.44
N PRO A 23 13.37 -1.47 -13.60
CA PRO A 23 13.79 -0.07 -13.71
C PRO A 23 14.48 0.44 -12.45
N ILE A 24 14.04 0.05 -11.24
CA ILE A 24 14.68 0.48 -9.99
C ILE A 24 16.16 0.07 -9.97
N GLY A 25 16.43 -1.23 -10.15
CA GLY A 25 17.79 -1.75 -10.09
C GLY A 25 18.68 -1.20 -11.21
N ILE A 26 18.18 -1.19 -12.44
CA ILE A 26 18.98 -0.77 -13.60
C ILE A 26 19.30 0.72 -13.58
N LEU A 27 18.33 1.58 -13.25
CA LEU A 27 18.56 3.02 -13.16
C LEU A 27 19.45 3.38 -11.97
N PHE A 28 19.36 2.64 -10.86
CA PHE A 28 20.30 2.77 -9.75
C PHE A 28 21.72 2.38 -10.15
N VAL A 29 21.88 1.28 -10.89
CA VAL A 29 23.19 0.89 -11.45
C VAL A 29 23.72 1.98 -12.39
N ALA A 30 22.89 2.55 -13.27
CA ALA A 30 23.29 3.67 -14.14
C ALA A 30 23.82 4.88 -13.33
N PHE A 31 23.17 5.20 -12.21
CA PHE A 31 23.59 6.26 -11.29
C PHE A 31 24.97 5.97 -10.68
N ILE A 32 25.19 4.76 -10.16
CA ILE A 32 26.48 4.35 -9.58
C ILE A 32 27.59 4.35 -10.65
N LEU A 33 27.31 3.79 -11.83
CA LEU A 33 28.28 3.75 -12.94
C LEU A 33 28.68 5.17 -13.39
N GLU A 34 27.77 6.13 -13.40
CA GLU A 34 28.11 7.52 -13.72
C GLU A 34 29.01 8.18 -12.65
N ILE A 35 28.80 7.88 -11.35
CA ILE A 35 29.70 8.34 -10.28
C ILE A 35 31.10 7.77 -10.48
N VAL A 36 31.22 6.48 -10.80
CA VAL A 36 32.50 5.83 -11.07
C VAL A 36 33.15 6.41 -12.34
N ALA A 37 32.39 6.60 -13.41
CA ALA A 37 32.87 7.16 -14.67
C ALA A 37 33.39 8.59 -14.52
N TRP A 38 32.88 9.36 -13.56
CA TRP A 38 33.38 10.71 -13.28
C TRP A 38 34.83 10.70 -12.78
N LYS A 39 35.26 9.67 -12.04
CA LYS A 39 36.64 9.60 -11.52
C LYS A 39 37.65 9.09 -12.56
N GLN A 40 37.20 8.59 -13.70
CA GLN A 40 38.08 7.98 -14.70
C GLN A 40 38.49 8.95 -15.81
N LYS A 41 39.76 8.91 -16.21
CA LYS A 41 40.29 9.69 -17.34
C LYS A 41 39.76 9.20 -18.70
N GLN A 42 39.46 7.90 -18.84
CA GLN A 42 38.94 7.29 -20.08
C GLN A 42 37.83 6.24 -19.80
N PRO A 43 36.59 6.65 -19.50
CA PRO A 43 35.51 5.74 -19.13
C PRO A 43 34.82 5.04 -20.32
N GLY A 44 35.57 4.68 -21.37
CA GLY A 44 35.00 4.22 -22.66
C GLY A 44 33.97 3.10 -22.52
N LEU A 45 34.31 2.03 -21.80
CA LEU A 45 33.40 0.90 -21.54
C LEU A 45 32.19 1.31 -20.67
N LEU A 46 32.44 2.12 -19.62
CA LEU A 46 31.38 2.58 -18.71
C LEU A 46 30.35 3.44 -19.43
N LYS A 47 30.72 4.25 -20.41
CA LYS A 47 29.77 5.06 -21.18
C LYS A 47 28.74 4.18 -21.90
N HIS A 48 29.17 3.10 -22.53
CA HIS A 48 28.29 2.15 -23.22
C HIS A 48 27.40 1.40 -22.23
N ALA A 49 27.97 0.95 -21.10
CA ALA A 49 27.20 0.30 -20.05
C ALA A 49 26.09 1.21 -19.50
N ILE A 50 26.42 2.47 -19.21
CA ILE A 50 25.45 3.47 -18.74
C ILE A 50 24.33 3.68 -19.76
N GLU A 51 24.65 3.77 -21.06
CA GLU A 51 23.62 3.93 -22.10
C GLU A 51 22.67 2.72 -22.18
N ILE A 52 23.21 1.49 -22.11
CA ILE A 52 22.41 0.27 -22.05
C ILE A 52 21.49 0.29 -20.83
N CYS A 53 22.01 0.67 -19.66
CA CYS A 53 21.22 0.78 -18.45
C CYS A 53 20.11 1.84 -18.59
N LEU A 54 20.38 3.01 -19.18
CA LEU A 54 19.35 4.03 -19.36
C LEU A 54 18.22 3.57 -20.30
N ILE A 55 18.56 2.88 -21.40
CA ILE A 55 17.57 2.33 -22.35
C ILE A 55 16.73 1.25 -21.65
N ALA A 56 17.38 0.27 -21.03
CA ALA A 56 16.71 -0.83 -20.35
C ALA A 56 15.87 -0.31 -19.18
N GLY A 57 16.37 0.68 -18.43
CA GLY A 57 15.66 1.35 -17.36
C GLY A 57 14.43 2.13 -17.85
N PHE A 58 14.54 2.83 -18.98
CA PHE A 58 13.41 3.54 -19.61
C PHE A 58 12.29 2.58 -20.01
N PHE A 59 12.61 1.55 -20.80
CA PHE A 59 11.59 0.58 -21.24
C PHE A 59 11.03 -0.22 -20.06
N GLY A 60 11.88 -0.59 -19.08
CA GLY A 60 11.44 -1.21 -17.84
C GLY A 60 10.46 -0.33 -17.05
N ALA A 61 10.70 0.99 -16.98
CA ALA A 61 9.82 1.93 -16.30
C ALA A 61 8.47 2.06 -17.02
N VAL A 62 8.47 2.14 -18.36
CA VAL A 62 7.23 2.18 -19.15
C VAL A 62 6.39 0.91 -18.95
N ILE A 63 7.00 -0.27 -18.98
CA ILE A 63 6.29 -1.53 -18.73
C ILE A 63 5.78 -1.58 -17.28
N SER A 64 6.58 -1.10 -16.32
CA SER A 64 6.16 -1.01 -14.91
C SER A 64 4.95 -0.09 -14.73
N CYS A 65 4.90 1.05 -15.41
CA CYS A 65 3.74 1.96 -15.40
C CYS A 65 2.50 1.29 -16.00
N LEU A 66 2.64 0.55 -17.10
CA LEU A 66 1.53 -0.19 -17.72
C LEU A 66 0.93 -1.23 -16.76
N PHE A 67 1.78 -2.03 -16.13
CA PHE A 67 1.36 -3.06 -15.19
C PHE A 67 0.79 -2.45 -13.91
N GLY A 68 1.34 -1.32 -13.45
CA GLY A 68 0.82 -0.56 -12.32
C GLY A 68 -0.57 0.02 -12.60
N TRP A 69 -0.83 0.46 -13.84
CA TRP A 69 -2.15 0.89 -14.27
C TRP A 69 -3.17 -0.26 -14.31
N PHE A 70 -2.75 -1.46 -14.68
CA PHE A 70 -3.60 -2.65 -14.57
C PHE A 70 -3.92 -2.96 -13.10
N LEU A 71 -2.90 -2.99 -12.23
CA LEU A 71 -3.07 -3.26 -10.81
C LEU A 71 -3.97 -2.23 -10.11
N SER A 72 -3.89 -0.96 -10.51
CA SER A 72 -4.71 0.09 -9.90
C SER A 72 -6.22 -0.09 -10.12
N LYS A 73 -6.64 -0.95 -11.07
CA LYS A 73 -8.06 -1.24 -11.31
C LYS A 73 -8.68 -2.18 -10.28
N GLU A 74 -7.88 -2.90 -9.49
CA GLU A 74 -8.38 -3.77 -8.42
C GLU A 74 -8.92 -3.00 -7.21
N GLY A 75 -8.53 -1.73 -7.08
CA GLY A 75 -8.91 -0.87 -5.96
C GLY A 75 -8.28 -1.29 -4.63
N GLY A 76 -8.75 -0.68 -3.54
CA GLY A 76 -8.23 -0.95 -2.19
C GLY A 76 -6.97 -0.19 -1.79
N TYR A 77 -6.58 0.79 -2.61
CA TYR A 77 -5.55 1.78 -2.30
C TYR A 77 -6.21 3.12 -1.94
N GLU A 78 -5.54 3.94 -1.13
CA GLU A 78 -5.96 5.32 -0.87
C GLU A 78 -5.75 6.16 -2.14
N GLU A 79 -6.76 6.95 -2.53
CA GLU A 79 -6.82 7.60 -3.85
C GLU A 79 -5.68 8.59 -4.06
N ASN A 80 -5.38 9.46 -3.09
CA ASN A 80 -4.34 10.48 -3.23
C ASN A 80 -2.93 9.85 -3.32
N THR A 81 -2.66 8.87 -2.47
CA THR A 81 -1.38 8.14 -2.42
C THR A 81 -1.16 7.36 -3.70
N LEU A 82 -2.21 6.73 -4.22
CA LEU A 82 -2.18 6.02 -5.50
C LEU A 82 -1.90 6.99 -6.66
N GLU A 83 -2.63 8.11 -6.74
CA GLU A 83 -2.43 9.12 -7.80
C GLU A 83 -1.01 9.69 -7.76
N LEU A 84 -0.53 10.06 -6.57
CA LEU A 84 0.82 10.58 -6.39
C LEU A 84 1.87 9.54 -6.83
N HIS A 85 1.73 8.28 -6.41
CA HIS A 85 2.62 7.20 -6.82
C HIS A 85 2.61 6.99 -8.35
N GLN A 86 1.44 7.00 -8.98
CA GLN A 86 1.30 6.86 -10.44
C GLN A 86 2.02 7.98 -11.19
N TRP A 87 1.79 9.24 -10.80
CA TRP A 87 2.45 10.40 -11.44
C TRP A 87 3.96 10.39 -11.24
N MET A 88 4.45 9.97 -10.07
CA MET A 88 5.88 9.86 -9.82
C MET A 88 6.51 8.72 -10.63
N GLY A 89 5.84 7.58 -10.76
CA GLY A 89 6.26 6.49 -11.64
C GLY A 89 6.33 6.92 -13.12
N ILE A 90 5.32 7.63 -13.61
CA ILE A 90 5.32 8.23 -14.96
C ILE A 90 6.47 9.24 -15.10
N GLY A 91 6.74 10.03 -14.06
CA GLY A 91 7.89 10.93 -13.98
C GLY A 91 9.22 10.21 -14.13
N VAL A 92 9.41 9.04 -13.49
CA VAL A 92 10.62 8.22 -13.65
C VAL A 92 10.76 7.74 -15.10
N ALA A 93 9.68 7.24 -15.72
CA ALA A 93 9.70 6.82 -17.13
C ALA A 93 10.03 7.99 -18.07
N PHE A 94 9.40 9.15 -17.87
CA PHE A 94 9.65 10.33 -18.68
C PHE A 94 11.08 10.85 -18.54
N LEU A 95 11.56 11.02 -17.31
CA LEU A 95 12.92 11.52 -17.04
C LEU A 95 14.00 10.54 -17.50
N SER A 96 13.80 9.23 -17.37
CA SER A 96 14.75 8.24 -17.88
C SER A 96 14.87 8.27 -19.40
N GLY A 97 13.75 8.45 -20.12
CA GLY A 97 13.75 8.67 -21.57
C GLY A 97 14.49 9.94 -21.97
N ILE A 98 14.24 11.06 -21.29
CA ILE A 98 14.98 12.31 -21.51
C ILE A 98 16.47 12.12 -21.21
N SER A 99 16.80 11.48 -20.10
CA SER A 99 18.18 11.24 -19.68
C SER A 99 18.94 10.42 -20.73
N TRP A 100 18.31 9.38 -21.30
CA TRP A 100 18.86 8.62 -22.42
C TRP A 100 19.11 9.50 -23.66
N LEU A 101 18.11 10.28 -24.10
CA LEU A 101 18.23 11.14 -25.28
C LEU A 101 19.31 12.22 -25.10
N VAL A 102 19.37 12.83 -23.92
CA VAL A 102 20.41 13.81 -23.55
C VAL A 102 21.77 13.13 -23.54
N LYS A 103 21.93 11.97 -22.92
CA LYS A 103 23.21 11.22 -22.91
C LYS A 103 23.68 10.88 -24.32
N LYS A 104 22.78 10.39 -25.17
CA LYS A 104 23.07 10.05 -26.57
C LYS A 104 23.53 11.29 -27.34
N ARG A 105 22.81 12.41 -27.23
CA ARG A 105 23.14 13.67 -27.92
C ARG A 105 24.44 14.31 -27.44
N TYR A 106 24.64 14.43 -26.13
CA TYR A 106 25.84 15.06 -25.57
C TYR A 106 27.07 14.15 -25.62
N GLY A 107 26.87 12.83 -25.58
CA GLY A 107 27.92 11.83 -25.80
C GLY A 107 28.53 11.95 -27.19
N LEU A 108 27.72 12.20 -28.22
CA LEU A 108 28.17 12.48 -29.60
C LEU A 108 28.91 13.82 -29.73
N LEU A 109 28.54 14.83 -28.93
CA LEU A 109 29.08 16.19 -29.03
C LEU A 109 30.29 16.47 -28.14
N ASN A 110 30.74 15.50 -27.33
CA ASN A 110 31.81 15.63 -26.33
C ASN A 110 31.69 16.88 -25.41
N LYS A 111 30.46 17.39 -25.24
CA LYS A 111 30.12 18.61 -24.48
C LYS A 111 29.57 18.26 -23.09
N ALA A 112 29.66 19.25 -22.19
CA ALA A 112 29.51 19.13 -20.74
C ALA A 112 28.32 18.25 -20.27
N THR A 113 28.64 17.33 -19.37
CA THR A 113 27.80 16.27 -18.76
C THR A 113 26.87 16.76 -17.64
N LYS A 114 26.86 18.06 -17.33
CA LYS A 114 26.09 18.65 -16.22
C LYS A 114 24.58 18.46 -16.33
N PRO A 115 23.89 18.79 -17.45
CA PRO A 115 22.43 18.64 -17.53
C PRO A 115 21.99 17.17 -17.40
N TYR A 116 22.74 16.26 -18.02
CA TYR A 116 22.53 14.82 -17.88
C TYR A 116 22.65 14.35 -16.42
N ARG A 117 23.68 14.81 -15.68
CA ARG A 117 23.88 14.42 -14.28
C ARG A 117 22.76 14.94 -13.37
N VAL A 118 22.26 16.15 -13.63
CA VAL A 118 21.09 16.68 -12.91
C VAL A 118 19.89 15.77 -13.11
N LEU A 119 19.60 15.39 -14.37
CA LEU A 119 18.51 14.44 -14.67
C LEU A 119 18.70 13.10 -13.93
N LEU A 120 19.92 12.56 -13.90
CA LEU A 120 20.20 11.29 -13.23
C LEU A 120 20.01 11.36 -11.71
N VAL A 121 20.40 12.48 -11.08
CA VAL A 121 20.15 12.75 -9.65
C VAL A 121 18.65 12.90 -9.39
N SER A 122 17.92 13.62 -10.25
CA SER A 122 16.47 13.76 -10.15
C SER A 122 15.75 12.41 -10.25
N ILE A 123 16.16 11.54 -11.18
CA ILE A 123 15.64 10.17 -11.29
C ILE A 123 15.91 9.38 -10.01
N PHE A 124 17.12 9.46 -9.45
CA PHE A 124 17.46 8.74 -8.23
C PHE A 124 16.62 9.19 -7.03
N ILE A 125 16.42 10.49 -6.84
CA ILE A 125 15.53 11.04 -5.80
C ILE A 125 14.10 10.54 -6.03
N LEU A 126 13.62 10.62 -7.27
CA LEU A 126 12.26 10.22 -7.60
C LEU A 126 12.03 8.71 -7.38
N LEU A 127 13.02 7.86 -7.67
CA LEU A 127 12.97 6.42 -7.38
C LEU A 127 12.82 6.15 -5.88
N ILE A 128 13.56 6.86 -5.03
CA ILE A 128 13.45 6.74 -3.56
C ILE A 128 12.04 7.11 -3.12
N LEU A 129 11.55 8.28 -3.55
CA LEU A 129 10.24 8.76 -3.12
C LEU A 129 9.09 7.89 -3.65
N THR A 130 9.17 7.46 -4.91
CA THR A 130 8.17 6.57 -5.52
C THR A 130 8.17 5.20 -4.84
N GLY A 131 9.36 4.66 -4.53
CA GLY A 131 9.52 3.42 -3.80
C GLY A 131 8.95 3.48 -2.38
N HIS A 132 9.16 4.60 -1.67
CA HIS A 132 8.56 4.84 -0.36
C HIS A 132 7.03 4.82 -0.42
N LEU A 133 6.42 5.54 -1.36
CA LEU A 133 4.97 5.53 -1.54
C LEU A 133 4.44 4.14 -1.93
N GLY A 134 5.17 3.40 -2.77
CA GLY A 134 4.85 2.00 -3.09
C GLY A 134 4.86 1.09 -1.85
N GLY A 135 5.83 1.29 -0.96
CA GLY A 135 5.90 0.64 0.35
C GLY A 135 4.72 1.02 1.24
N ASN A 136 4.34 2.30 1.31
CA ASN A 136 3.23 2.77 2.13
C ASN A 136 1.89 2.16 1.68
N MET A 137 1.68 2.02 0.37
CA MET A 137 0.46 1.37 -0.17
C MET A 137 0.38 -0.13 0.12
N THR A 138 1.52 -0.80 0.31
CA THR A 138 1.57 -2.26 0.50
C THR A 138 1.65 -2.66 1.98
N HIS A 139 2.31 -1.84 2.80
CA HIS A 139 2.60 -2.14 4.20
C HIS A 139 2.01 -1.13 5.21
N GLY A 140 1.48 0.00 4.73
CA GLY A 140 0.97 1.12 5.52
C GLY A 140 1.98 2.25 5.74
N GLU A 141 1.49 3.45 6.03
CA GLU A 141 2.29 4.69 6.14
C GLU A 141 3.35 4.62 7.24
N ASP A 142 3.04 3.96 8.36
CA ASP A 142 3.95 3.87 9.51
C ASP A 142 4.92 2.69 9.43
N TYR A 143 4.96 1.92 8.33
CA TYR A 143 5.68 0.64 8.33
C TYR A 143 7.20 0.80 8.54
N LEU A 144 7.82 1.80 7.90
CA LEU A 144 9.26 2.03 8.02
C LEU A 144 9.66 2.71 9.33
N THR A 145 8.70 3.35 9.98
CA THR A 145 8.87 4.07 11.24
C THR A 145 8.46 3.24 12.45
N ALA A 146 7.65 2.20 12.24
CA ALA A 146 7.21 1.27 13.26
C ALA A 146 8.41 0.58 13.92
N GLY A 147 8.58 0.79 15.22
CA GLY A 147 9.67 0.19 16.00
C GLY A 147 11.03 0.86 15.82
N MET A 148 11.08 2.08 15.27
CA MET A 148 12.33 2.85 15.20
C MET A 148 12.92 3.06 16.61
N PRO A 149 14.19 2.68 16.87
CA PRO A 149 14.77 2.77 18.21
C PRO A 149 15.05 4.22 18.61
N GLN A 150 14.92 4.54 19.90
CA GLN A 150 15.38 5.82 20.44
C GLN A 150 16.92 5.89 20.40
N PRO A 151 17.53 7.05 20.06
CA PRO A 151 16.92 8.39 19.93
C PRO A 151 16.40 8.73 18.53
N PHE A 152 16.54 7.83 17.55
CA PHE A 152 16.21 8.13 16.15
C PHE A 152 14.72 8.45 15.97
N ALA A 153 13.83 7.76 16.67
CA ALA A 153 12.39 8.08 16.64
C ALA A 153 12.08 9.52 17.10
N GLY A 154 12.80 10.01 18.11
CA GLY A 154 12.70 11.40 18.57
C GLY A 154 13.10 12.44 17.52
N TRP A 155 14.03 12.12 16.61
CA TRP A 155 14.42 13.04 15.53
C TRP A 155 13.31 13.27 14.49
N PHE A 156 12.43 12.28 14.33
CA PHE A 156 11.29 12.36 13.41
C PHE A 156 9.99 12.75 14.12
N GLY A 157 10.05 13.16 15.40
CA GLY A 157 8.87 13.55 16.17
C GLY A 157 7.87 12.40 16.38
N ILE A 158 8.33 11.16 16.25
CA ILE A 158 7.52 9.97 16.49
C ILE A 158 7.56 9.70 17.98
N GLU A 159 6.53 10.16 18.69
CA GLU A 159 6.32 9.72 20.07
C GLU A 159 6.09 8.20 20.06
N GLU A 160 6.70 7.48 20.99
CA GLU A 160 6.32 6.09 21.24
C GLU A 160 4.83 6.07 21.56
N LYS A 161 3.99 5.75 20.57
CA LYS A 161 2.79 5.01 20.89
C LYS A 161 3.33 3.73 21.51
N LYS A 162 3.28 3.67 22.85
CA LYS A 162 3.06 2.42 23.57
C LYS A 162 1.73 1.88 23.05
N ASP A 163 1.76 1.36 21.82
CA ASP A 163 0.75 0.45 21.35
C ASP A 163 0.90 -0.72 22.30
N SER A 164 0.06 -0.68 23.33
CA SER A 164 -0.48 -1.87 23.93
C SER A 164 -0.96 -2.68 22.74
N ALA A 165 -0.09 -3.56 22.25
CA ALA A 165 -0.54 -4.83 21.73
C ALA A 165 -1.59 -5.26 22.75
N ILE A 166 -2.85 -5.22 22.34
CA ILE A 166 -3.98 -5.67 23.14
C ILE A 166 -3.77 -7.18 23.23
N ALA A 167 -2.81 -7.59 24.04
CA ALA A 167 -2.89 -8.87 24.70
C ALA A 167 -4.21 -8.74 25.48
N PRO A 168 -5.22 -9.54 25.15
CA PRO A 168 -6.49 -9.45 25.84
C PRO A 168 -6.18 -9.57 27.33
N LYS A 169 -6.51 -8.53 28.10
CA LYS A 169 -6.44 -8.64 29.56
C LYS A 169 -7.30 -9.85 29.91
N PRO A 170 -6.80 -10.80 30.71
CA PRO A 170 -7.61 -11.94 31.10
C PRO A 170 -8.90 -11.40 31.73
N ILE A 171 -10.04 -11.73 31.12
CA ILE A 171 -11.34 -11.31 31.61
C ILE A 171 -11.56 -12.08 32.91
N THR A 172 -11.38 -11.40 34.05
CA THR A 172 -11.54 -12.00 35.39
C THR A 172 -13.02 -12.18 35.75
N ASP A 173 -13.90 -11.34 35.20
CA ASP A 173 -15.35 -11.46 35.30
C ASP A 173 -16.01 -11.05 33.97
N VAL A 174 -16.76 -11.98 33.38
CA VAL A 174 -17.45 -11.80 32.08
C VAL A 174 -18.52 -10.70 32.16
N ASN A 175 -19.14 -10.47 33.33
CA ASN A 175 -20.18 -9.47 33.50
C ASN A 175 -19.62 -8.03 33.55
N GLU A 176 -18.32 -7.89 33.84
CA GLU A 176 -17.65 -6.59 33.86
C GLU A 176 -16.99 -6.24 32.54
N ALA A 177 -16.85 -7.21 31.63
CA ALA A 177 -16.27 -7.03 30.31
C ALA A 177 -17.06 -5.98 29.51
N VAL A 178 -16.31 -5.09 28.86
CA VAL A 178 -16.83 -4.13 27.90
C VAL A 178 -16.99 -4.87 26.57
N LEU A 179 -18.23 -4.98 26.11
CA LEU A 179 -18.61 -5.78 24.96
C LEU A 179 -17.76 -5.43 23.73
N TYR A 180 -17.57 -4.14 23.44
CA TYR A 180 -16.79 -3.76 22.28
C TYR A 180 -15.28 -3.99 22.47
N THR A 181 -14.64 -3.34 23.45
CA THR A 181 -13.16 -3.37 23.56
C THR A 181 -12.61 -4.74 23.94
N ASP A 182 -13.34 -5.53 24.73
CA ASP A 182 -12.83 -6.80 25.26
C ASP A 182 -13.24 -8.01 24.40
N ILE A 183 -14.32 -7.89 23.61
CA ILE A 183 -14.87 -9.02 22.83
C ILE A 183 -14.89 -8.71 21.33
N ILE A 184 -15.57 -7.63 20.89
CA ILE A 184 -15.76 -7.35 19.45
C ILE A 184 -14.48 -6.83 18.77
N GLN A 185 -13.74 -5.92 19.41
CA GLN A 185 -12.55 -5.30 18.84
C GLN A 185 -11.44 -6.33 18.58
N PRO A 186 -11.15 -7.31 19.46
CA PRO A 186 -10.21 -8.40 19.15
C PRO A 186 -10.62 -9.27 17.95
N ILE A 187 -11.92 -9.49 17.75
CA ILE A 187 -12.43 -10.19 16.57
C ILE A 187 -12.15 -9.35 15.32
N PHE A 188 -12.49 -8.06 15.34
CA PHE A 188 -12.21 -7.17 14.22
C PHE A 188 -10.71 -6.99 13.95
N SER A 189 -9.87 -6.96 14.99
CA SER A 189 -8.42 -6.83 14.81
C SER A 189 -7.82 -8.02 14.09
N THR A 190 -8.32 -9.22 14.42
CA THR A 190 -7.81 -10.48 13.84
C THR A 190 -8.38 -10.74 12.44
N LYS A 191 -9.64 -10.36 12.18
CA LYS A 191 -10.39 -10.78 10.99
C LYS A 191 -10.61 -9.66 9.96
N CYS A 192 -10.56 -8.40 10.38
CA CYS A 192 -10.96 -7.26 9.55
C CYS A 192 -9.82 -6.26 9.28
N PHE A 193 -8.97 -5.98 10.27
CA PHE A 193 -7.99 -4.88 10.17
C PHE A 193 -6.92 -5.11 9.10
N ALA A 194 -6.64 -6.35 8.70
CA ALA A 194 -5.72 -6.63 7.60
C ALA A 194 -6.13 -5.95 6.28
N CYS A 195 -7.42 -5.68 6.07
CA CYS A 195 -7.94 -5.03 4.87
C CYS A 195 -8.73 -3.73 5.12
N HIS A 196 -9.08 -3.44 6.37
CA HIS A 196 -9.87 -2.27 6.79
C HIS A 196 -9.19 -1.51 7.93
N SER A 197 -7.92 -1.13 7.75
CA SER A 197 -7.13 -0.35 8.70
C SER A 197 -6.35 0.76 8.01
N SER A 198 -5.55 1.53 8.74
CA SER A 198 -4.65 2.53 8.15
C SER A 198 -3.69 1.94 7.11
N LYS A 199 -3.33 0.65 7.24
CA LYS A 199 -2.42 -0.03 6.32
C LYS A 199 -3.06 -0.38 4.98
N LYS A 200 -4.36 -0.63 4.98
CA LYS A 200 -5.12 -1.05 3.80
C LYS A 200 -6.57 -0.65 3.97
N VAL A 201 -7.09 0.13 3.03
CA VAL A 201 -8.42 0.76 3.13
C VAL A 201 -9.35 0.22 2.04
N LYS A 202 -9.62 -1.09 2.04
CA LYS A 202 -10.54 -1.69 1.07
C LYS A 202 -11.95 -1.14 1.26
N GLY A 203 -12.59 -0.77 0.14
CA GLY A 203 -13.93 -0.20 0.14
C GLY A 203 -14.05 1.15 0.86
N SER A 204 -12.94 1.88 1.02
CA SER A 204 -12.87 3.15 1.77
C SER A 204 -13.33 3.02 3.24
N LEU A 205 -13.23 1.81 3.81
CA LEU A 205 -13.68 1.48 5.15
C LEU A 205 -12.48 1.31 6.09
N ARG A 206 -12.53 2.00 7.25
CA ARG A 206 -11.56 1.93 8.34
C ARG A 206 -12.28 1.44 9.60
N MET A 207 -11.84 0.31 10.17
CA MET A 207 -12.46 -0.32 11.35
C MET A 207 -11.54 -0.30 12.58
N ASP A 208 -10.28 0.09 12.41
CA ASP A 208 -9.24 0.17 13.44
C ASP A 208 -9.40 1.35 14.40
N GLU A 209 -10.17 2.36 14.01
CA GLU A 209 -10.51 3.51 14.85
C GLU A 209 -12.02 3.61 15.03
N GLU A 210 -12.47 3.78 16.27
CA GLU A 210 -13.89 3.87 16.63
C GLU A 210 -14.66 4.94 15.82
N LYS A 211 -14.08 6.14 15.70
CA LYS A 211 -14.70 7.25 14.95
C LYS A 211 -14.89 6.91 13.48
N LEU A 212 -13.96 6.14 12.90
CA LEU A 212 -13.99 5.77 11.48
C LEU A 212 -14.88 4.55 11.23
N LEU A 213 -14.99 3.65 12.22
CA LEU A 213 -15.86 2.48 12.15
C LEU A 213 -17.32 2.87 11.85
N PHE A 214 -17.82 3.93 12.51
CA PHE A 214 -19.19 4.43 12.30
C PHE A 214 -19.32 5.38 11.11
N LYS A 215 -18.22 5.93 10.58
CA LYS A 215 -18.24 6.73 9.34
C LYS A 215 -18.65 5.89 8.13
N GLY A 216 -18.33 4.59 8.15
CA GLY A 216 -18.62 3.67 7.07
C GLY A 216 -17.64 3.74 5.91
N GLY A 217 -18.01 3.13 4.78
CA GLY A 217 -17.17 3.01 3.59
C GLY A 217 -17.74 3.73 2.37
N LYS A 218 -17.29 3.33 1.18
CA LYS A 218 -17.67 3.88 -0.12
C LYS A 218 -19.19 3.92 -0.36
N HIS A 219 -19.92 2.98 0.24
CA HIS A 219 -21.38 2.84 0.09
C HIS A 219 -22.17 3.35 1.31
N GLY A 220 -21.53 4.12 2.19
CA GLY A 220 -22.14 4.65 3.40
C GLY A 220 -21.91 3.78 4.64
N ALA A 221 -22.81 3.93 5.62
CA ALA A 221 -22.69 3.29 6.92
C ALA A 221 -22.71 1.76 6.82
N VAL A 222 -21.69 1.12 7.40
CA VAL A 222 -21.54 -0.35 7.40
C VAL A 222 -22.22 -0.97 8.62
N ILE A 223 -22.32 -0.21 9.71
CA ILE A 223 -23.02 -0.58 10.94
C ILE A 223 -24.19 0.39 11.13
N GLN A 224 -25.38 -0.16 11.34
CA GLN A 224 -26.57 0.56 11.73
C GLN A 224 -26.91 0.20 13.18
N PRO A 225 -26.58 1.07 14.15
CA PRO A 225 -26.92 0.86 15.56
C PRO A 225 -28.39 0.46 15.75
N GLY A 226 -28.63 -0.64 16.46
CA GLY A 226 -29.97 -1.18 16.72
C GLY A 226 -30.56 -2.05 15.60
N ASN A 227 -29.95 -2.08 14.41
CA ASN A 227 -30.45 -2.84 13.26
C ASN A 227 -29.36 -3.74 12.65
N ALA A 228 -29.15 -4.91 13.25
CA ALA A 228 -28.18 -5.88 12.74
C ALA A 228 -28.54 -6.39 11.34
N ASP A 229 -29.81 -6.72 11.10
CA ASP A 229 -30.23 -7.29 9.81
C ASP A 229 -30.13 -6.27 8.66
N GLY A 230 -30.32 -4.98 8.97
CA GLY A 230 -30.12 -3.88 8.03
C GLY A 230 -28.66 -3.51 7.78
N SER A 231 -27.76 -3.83 8.72
CA SER A 231 -26.34 -3.48 8.66
C SER A 231 -25.61 -4.22 7.54
N GLU A 232 -24.88 -3.46 6.71
CA GLU A 232 -24.10 -4.05 5.61
C GLU A 232 -23.04 -5.03 6.13
N LEU A 233 -22.46 -4.79 7.31
CA LEU A 233 -21.54 -5.72 7.95
C LEU A 233 -22.14 -7.12 8.06
N MET A 234 -23.33 -7.25 8.65
CA MET A 234 -23.97 -8.55 8.86
C MET A 234 -24.33 -9.23 7.55
N LYS A 235 -24.83 -8.46 6.57
CA LYS A 235 -25.12 -8.98 5.23
C LYS A 235 -23.88 -9.63 4.61
N ARG A 236 -22.71 -8.98 4.72
CA ARG A 236 -21.43 -9.47 4.18
C ARG A 236 -20.92 -10.70 4.90
N LEU A 237 -21.09 -10.78 6.22
CA LEU A 237 -20.69 -11.93 7.04
C LEU A 237 -21.52 -13.19 6.74
N LEU A 238 -22.81 -13.00 6.41
CA LEU A 238 -23.78 -14.09 6.20
C LEU A 238 -23.84 -14.60 4.75
N LEU A 239 -23.08 -14.01 3.82
CA LEU A 239 -23.02 -14.51 2.44
C LEU A 239 -22.42 -15.93 2.38
N PRO A 240 -22.72 -16.71 1.32
CA PRO A 240 -22.08 -17.99 1.05
C PRO A 240 -20.57 -17.84 0.84
N MET A 241 -19.80 -18.88 1.19
CA MET A 241 -18.32 -18.88 1.11
C MET A 241 -17.77 -18.59 -0.29
N GLU A 242 -18.57 -18.88 -1.31
CA GLU A 242 -18.26 -18.74 -2.72
C GLU A 242 -18.60 -17.35 -3.27
N ASP A 243 -19.27 -16.49 -2.50
CA ASP A 243 -19.62 -15.14 -2.93
C ASP A 243 -18.43 -14.19 -2.75
N ASP A 244 -17.99 -13.57 -3.84
CA ASP A 244 -16.86 -12.62 -3.86
C ASP A 244 -17.09 -11.39 -2.97
N LYS A 245 -18.34 -11.07 -2.63
CA LYS A 245 -18.69 -9.96 -1.74
C LYS A 245 -18.61 -10.34 -0.28
N ARG A 246 -18.47 -11.63 0.05
CA ARG A 246 -18.36 -12.10 1.42
C ARG A 246 -17.11 -11.56 2.09
N MET A 247 -17.25 -11.21 3.36
CA MET A 247 -16.14 -10.78 4.18
C MET A 247 -16.06 -11.66 5.44
N PRO A 248 -14.86 -12.07 5.89
CA PRO A 248 -13.57 -11.93 5.21
C PRO A 248 -13.48 -12.78 3.93
N PRO A 249 -12.63 -12.40 2.95
CA PRO A 249 -12.37 -13.20 1.76
C PRO A 249 -11.94 -14.64 2.09
N LYS A 250 -12.17 -15.58 1.17
CA LYS A 250 -11.98 -17.03 1.40
C LYS A 250 -10.56 -17.41 1.85
N ASP A 251 -9.55 -16.65 1.44
CA ASP A 251 -8.13 -16.82 1.79
C ASP A 251 -7.75 -16.24 3.16
N GLN A 252 -8.68 -15.55 3.83
CA GLN A 252 -8.46 -14.90 5.13
C GLN A 252 -9.10 -15.69 6.28
N PRO A 253 -8.61 -15.51 7.52
CA PRO A 253 -9.20 -16.14 8.69
C PRO A 253 -10.69 -15.83 8.80
N GLN A 254 -11.51 -16.88 8.85
CA GLN A 254 -12.97 -16.76 8.87
C GLN A 254 -13.50 -16.55 10.29
N LEU A 255 -14.69 -15.95 10.38
CA LEU A 255 -15.44 -15.89 11.64
C LEU A 255 -16.17 -17.21 11.87
N THR A 256 -16.21 -17.60 13.14
CA THR A 256 -17.08 -18.65 13.67
C THR A 256 -18.51 -18.15 13.77
N LYS A 257 -19.47 -19.07 13.95
CA LYS A 257 -20.89 -18.70 14.08
C LYS A 257 -21.11 -17.85 15.33
N GLU A 258 -20.42 -18.21 16.40
CA GLU A 258 -20.47 -17.55 17.70
C GLU A 258 -19.95 -16.11 17.61
N GLU A 259 -18.83 -15.88 16.90
CA GLU A 259 -18.31 -14.53 16.65
C GLU A 259 -19.30 -13.67 15.85
N ILE A 260 -19.96 -14.24 14.83
CA ILE A 260 -20.98 -13.54 14.05
C ILE A 260 -22.19 -13.18 14.92
N GLU A 261 -22.63 -14.10 15.80
CA GLU A 261 -23.73 -13.87 16.73
C GLU A 261 -23.40 -12.76 17.74
N LEU A 262 -22.17 -12.74 18.27
CA LEU A 262 -21.68 -11.68 19.18
C LEU A 262 -21.68 -10.32 18.49
N ILE A 263 -21.18 -10.23 17.26
CA ILE A 263 -21.22 -9.00 16.47
C ILE A 263 -22.66 -8.56 16.22
N GLY A 264 -23.53 -9.49 15.84
CA GLY A 264 -24.96 -9.22 15.65
C GLY A 264 -25.64 -8.71 16.93
N TRP A 265 -25.33 -9.31 18.07
CA TRP A 265 -25.85 -8.88 19.37
C TRP A 265 -25.36 -7.48 19.76
N TRP A 266 -24.08 -7.19 19.57
CA TRP A 266 -23.51 -5.85 19.78
C TRP A 266 -24.23 -4.80 18.93
N ILE A 267 -24.45 -5.08 17.63
CA ILE A 267 -25.17 -4.15 16.75
C ILE A 267 -26.63 -3.97 17.19
N ARG A 268 -27.36 -5.07 17.45
CA ARG A 268 -28.77 -5.03 17.91
C ARG A 268 -28.94 -4.22 19.18
N THR A 269 -27.94 -4.23 20.06
CA THR A 269 -27.97 -3.50 21.32
C THR A 269 -27.48 -2.06 21.22
N GLY A 270 -27.35 -1.53 20.01
CA GLY A 270 -27.03 -0.12 19.76
C GLY A 270 -25.57 0.13 19.34
N ALA A 271 -24.78 -0.92 19.12
CA ALA A 271 -23.37 -0.82 18.75
C ALA A 271 -22.55 0.07 19.71
N ASP A 272 -22.93 0.08 21.00
CA ASP A 272 -22.27 0.91 22.01
C ASP A 272 -20.90 0.34 22.35
N THR A 273 -19.88 1.20 22.30
CA THR A 273 -18.48 0.85 22.54
C THR A 273 -18.12 0.79 24.02
N LYS A 274 -18.99 1.29 24.89
CA LYS A 274 -18.81 1.35 26.35
C LYS A 274 -19.73 0.40 27.10
N LYS A 275 -20.64 -0.28 26.40
CA LYS A 275 -21.61 -1.18 27.01
C LYS A 275 -20.90 -2.39 27.63
N LYS A 276 -21.28 -2.70 28.87
CA LYS A 276 -20.88 -3.94 29.56
C LYS A 276 -21.83 -5.09 29.20
N VAL A 277 -21.35 -6.32 29.35
CA VAL A 277 -22.10 -7.55 28.99
C VAL A 277 -23.36 -7.78 29.86
N LYS A 278 -23.46 -7.11 31.03
CA LYS A 278 -24.59 -7.17 31.99
C LYS A 278 -25.99 -7.24 31.39
#